data_AF-A0A9E4NI07-F1
#
_entry.id   AF-A0A9E4NI07-F1
#
_cell.length_a   1.000
_cell.length_b   1.000
_cell.length_c   1.000
_cell.angle_alpha   90.00
_cell.angle_beta   90.00
_cell.angle_gamma   90.00
#
_symmetry.space_group_name_H-M   'P 1'
#
loop_
_entity.id
_entity.type
_entity.pdbx_description
1 polymer ?
#
loop_
_entity_poly.entity_id
_entity_poly.type
_entity_poly.pdbx_seq_one_letter_code
_entity_poly.pdbx_strand_id
1 'polypeptide(L)'
;MDSVTYTYFVAGQNPFMRAAIDAIGSELDPVLANTDWQESSEPMKSNKALHLDTRPTMDAGMGSGLVIGLCLFVGGWAGNKLLDEIYQEKLREPLLRLLREAFKKAELPSNKRLEYQHVVTFNDIGVTILIRLLLNHEDEISESLGQMTHVHKLAGEWIEKNGKGAPIHCYVVADGKCNVEPQFYNSLEEVKREERDRVIRKLMGDHET
;
A
#
# COMPACT_ATOMS: atom_id res chain seq x y z
N MET A 1 -19.59 10.95 -13.20
CA MET A 1 -18.50 11.00 -12.21
C MET A 1 -18.31 9.56 -11.79
N ASP A 2 -17.16 8.97 -12.11
CA ASP A 2 -16.92 7.57 -11.78
C ASP A 2 -16.87 7.44 -10.26
N SER A 3 -17.78 6.66 -9.69
CA SER A 3 -17.87 6.50 -8.24
C SER A 3 -16.60 5.84 -7.73
N VAL A 4 -15.83 6.57 -6.91
CA VAL A 4 -14.69 5.99 -6.18
C VAL A 4 -15.23 5.40 -4.88
N THR A 5 -14.96 4.12 -4.66
CA THR A 5 -15.16 3.50 -3.35
C THR A 5 -13.80 3.27 -2.69
N TYR A 6 -13.78 3.26 -1.37
CA TYR A 6 -12.55 3.02 -0.63
C TYR A 6 -12.77 2.09 0.56
N THR A 7 -11.68 1.49 1.02
CA THR A 7 -11.59 0.86 2.33
C THR A 7 -10.14 0.88 2.78
N TYR A 8 -9.87 0.53 4.03
CA TYR A 8 -8.52 0.39 4.52
C TYR A 8 -8.37 -0.91 5.30
N PHE A 9 -7.13 -1.35 5.45
CA PHE A 9 -6.81 -2.47 6.32
C PHE A 9 -5.54 -2.17 7.11
N VAL A 10 -5.41 -2.87 8.23
CA VAL A 10 -4.21 -2.87 9.04
C VAL A 10 -3.81 -4.32 9.25
N ALA A 11 -2.52 -4.61 9.14
CA ALA A 11 -1.96 -5.92 9.44
C ALA A 11 -0.64 -5.78 10.19
N GLY A 12 -0.22 -6.82 10.90
CA GLY A 12 1.03 -6.84 11.66
C GLY A 12 0.84 -7.36 13.08
N GLN A 13 1.68 -6.89 13.98
CA GLN A 13 1.62 -7.27 15.39
C GLN A 13 0.59 -6.41 16.14
N ASN A 14 -0.22 -7.04 16.99
CA ASN A 14 -1.37 -6.43 17.66
C ASN A 14 -1.08 -5.07 18.35
N PRO A 15 0.04 -4.90 19.11
CA PRO A 15 0.35 -3.62 19.75
C PRO A 15 0.46 -2.45 18.75
N PHE A 16 1.03 -2.71 17.57
CA PHE A 16 1.24 -1.70 16.54
C PHE A 16 -0.03 -1.43 15.72
N MET A 17 -0.90 -2.43 15.58
CA MET A 17 -2.15 -2.28 14.83
C MET A 17 -3.07 -1.24 15.46
N ARG A 18 -3.13 -1.19 16.81
CA ARG A 18 -3.94 -0.19 17.51
C ARG A 18 -3.46 1.24 17.21
N ALA A 19 -2.15 1.45 17.22
CA ALA A 19 -1.56 2.75 16.88
C ALA A 19 -1.94 3.21 15.46
N ALA A 20 -1.95 2.28 14.50
CA ALA A 20 -2.39 2.57 13.14
C ALA A 20 -3.89 2.91 13.06
N ILE A 21 -4.76 2.14 13.72
CA ILE A 21 -6.20 2.41 13.74
C ILE A 21 -6.47 3.80 14.34
N ASP A 22 -5.83 4.14 15.45
CA ASP A 22 -5.96 5.45 16.09
C ASP A 22 -5.46 6.59 15.18
N ALA A 23 -4.40 6.36 14.41
CA ALA A 23 -3.87 7.35 13.45
C ALA A 23 -4.76 7.50 12.20
N ILE A 24 -5.36 6.41 11.71
CA ILE A 24 -6.37 6.46 10.63
C ILE A 24 -7.55 7.31 11.07
N GLY A 25 -8.09 7.04 12.26
CA GLY A 25 -9.23 7.76 12.81
C GLY A 25 -8.99 9.27 13.02
N SER A 26 -7.76 9.67 13.34
CA SER A 26 -7.44 11.09 13.56
C SER A 26 -7.04 11.83 12.29
N GLU A 27 -6.31 11.19 11.36
CA GLU A 27 -5.68 11.88 10.22
C GLU A 27 -6.35 11.65 8.88
N LEU A 28 -6.95 10.47 8.67
CA LEU A 28 -7.45 10.04 7.37
C LEU A 28 -8.98 10.03 7.30
N ASP A 29 -9.66 9.45 8.30
CA ASP A 29 -11.13 9.39 8.35
C ASP A 29 -11.80 10.77 8.19
N PRO A 30 -11.34 11.85 8.85
CA PRO A 30 -11.96 13.18 8.68
C PRO A 30 -11.82 13.72 7.26
N VAL A 31 -10.75 13.34 6.56
CA VAL A 31 -10.52 13.79 5.18
C VAL A 31 -11.42 13.01 4.23
N LEU A 32 -11.46 11.69 4.37
CA LEU A 32 -12.28 10.82 3.51
C LEU A 32 -13.78 11.10 3.70
N ALA A 33 -14.22 11.41 4.92
CA ALA A 33 -15.60 11.83 5.20
C ALA A 33 -16.01 13.14 4.50
N ASN A 34 -15.06 13.98 4.10
CA ASN A 34 -15.29 15.21 3.35
C ASN A 34 -15.18 15.02 1.83
N THR A 35 -14.92 13.79 1.36
CA THR A 35 -14.93 13.48 -0.06
C THR A 35 -16.32 13.01 -0.51
N ASP A 36 -16.48 12.93 -1.81
CA ASP A 36 -17.58 12.30 -2.53
C ASP A 36 -17.44 10.77 -2.65
N TRP A 37 -16.45 10.16 -1.99
CA TRP A 37 -16.17 8.73 -2.05
C TRP A 37 -16.99 7.94 -1.05
N GLN A 38 -17.30 6.68 -1.38
CA GLN A 38 -18.07 5.79 -0.52
C GLN A 38 -17.19 4.71 0.11
N GLU A 39 -17.29 4.56 1.43
CA GLU A 39 -16.62 3.45 2.11
C GLU A 39 -17.31 2.12 1.77
N SER A 40 -16.56 1.15 1.27
CA SER A 40 -17.04 -0.20 1.00
C SER A 40 -15.90 -1.21 0.94
N SER A 41 -16.02 -2.28 1.73
CA SER A 41 -15.13 -3.45 1.66
C SER A 41 -15.58 -4.51 0.66
N GLU A 42 -16.72 -4.32 -0.01
CA GLU A 42 -17.29 -5.32 -0.92
C GLU A 42 -16.35 -5.70 -2.09
N PRO A 43 -15.61 -4.76 -2.70
CA PRO A 43 -14.66 -5.12 -3.75
C PRO A 43 -13.54 -6.05 -3.26
N MET A 44 -13.08 -5.93 -2.01
CA MET A 44 -12.07 -6.86 -1.44
C MET A 44 -12.63 -8.26 -1.16
N LYS A 45 -13.95 -8.35 -0.90
CA LYS A 45 -14.62 -9.65 -0.65
C LYS A 45 -14.94 -10.38 -1.94
N SER A 46 -15.39 -9.65 -2.95
CA SER A 46 -15.85 -10.19 -4.23
C SER A 46 -14.70 -10.44 -5.22
N ASN A 47 -13.62 -9.65 -5.18
CA ASN A 47 -12.47 -9.83 -6.06
C ASN A 47 -11.39 -10.70 -5.38
N LYS A 48 -11.20 -11.92 -5.91
CA LYS A 48 -10.19 -12.87 -5.40
C LYS A 48 -8.76 -12.34 -5.44
N ALA A 49 -8.42 -11.45 -6.38
CA ALA A 49 -7.08 -10.85 -6.43
C ALA A 49 -6.85 -9.90 -5.24
N LEU A 50 -7.92 -9.35 -4.66
CA LEU A 50 -7.86 -8.35 -3.59
C LEU A 50 -8.16 -8.93 -2.21
N HIS A 51 -8.46 -10.23 -2.14
CA HIS A 51 -8.66 -10.90 -0.86
C HIS A 51 -7.38 -10.81 -0.03
N LEU A 52 -7.53 -10.50 1.26
CA LEU A 52 -6.41 -10.37 2.19
C LEU A 52 -6.81 -10.84 3.57
N ASP A 53 -6.05 -11.77 4.14
CA ASP A 53 -6.14 -12.13 5.55
C ASP A 53 -5.32 -11.15 6.41
N THR A 54 -6.04 -10.31 7.15
CA THR A 54 -5.49 -9.25 8.02
C THR A 54 -5.42 -9.65 9.49
N ARG A 55 -5.69 -10.92 9.82
CA ARG A 55 -5.60 -11.39 11.21
C ARG A 55 -4.24 -11.04 11.81
N PRO A 56 -4.17 -10.58 13.08
CA PRO A 56 -2.91 -10.29 13.74
C PRO A 56 -1.99 -11.52 13.65
N THR A 57 -0.75 -11.30 13.21
CA THR A 57 0.23 -12.38 13.11
C THR A 57 1.40 -12.07 14.03
N MET A 58 1.80 -13.03 14.86
CA MET A 58 3.07 -13.00 15.58
C MET A 58 4.21 -13.58 14.72
N ASP A 59 4.14 -13.38 13.40
CA ASP A 59 5.06 -14.01 12.46
C ASP A 59 6.42 -13.26 12.47
N ALA A 60 7.45 -13.93 13.01
CA ALA A 60 8.82 -13.43 12.98
C ALA A 60 9.36 -13.29 11.54
N GLY A 61 8.75 -13.96 10.57
CA GLY A 61 9.07 -13.91 9.14
C GLY A 61 8.48 -12.73 8.37
N MET A 62 7.72 -11.81 9.01
CA MET A 62 7.34 -10.55 8.36
C MET A 62 8.41 -9.47 8.54
N GLY A 63 8.79 -8.83 7.43
CA GLY A 63 9.77 -7.73 7.42
C GLY A 63 9.18 -6.45 8.00
N SER A 64 7.90 -6.21 7.72
CA SER A 64 7.11 -5.11 8.27
C SER A 64 6.54 -5.48 9.64
N GLY A 65 6.74 -4.64 10.65
CA GLY A 65 6.09 -4.78 11.96
C GLY A 65 4.62 -4.32 11.94
N LEU A 66 4.34 -3.37 11.05
CA LEU A 66 3.03 -2.77 10.84
C LEU A 66 2.82 -2.51 9.34
N VAL A 67 1.64 -2.85 8.84
CA VAL A 67 1.17 -2.56 7.48
C VAL A 67 -0.13 -1.76 7.57
N ILE A 68 -0.18 -0.64 6.86
CA ILE A 68 -1.39 0.19 6.68
C ILE A 68 -1.73 0.21 5.19
N GLY A 69 -2.90 -0.27 4.81
CA GLY A 69 -3.36 -0.27 3.42
C GLY A 69 -4.52 0.67 3.20
N LEU A 70 -4.46 1.50 2.17
CA LEU A 70 -5.60 2.25 1.62
C LEU A 70 -5.94 1.66 0.25
N CYS A 71 -7.16 1.15 0.12
CA CYS A 71 -7.69 0.58 -1.10
C CYS A 71 -8.67 1.57 -1.75
N LEU A 72 -8.44 1.91 -3.01
CA LEU A 72 -9.32 2.71 -3.86
C LEU A 72 -9.81 1.84 -5.02
N PHE A 73 -11.12 1.84 -5.26
CA PHE A 73 -11.73 1.16 -6.39
C PHE A 73 -12.36 2.22 -7.28
N VAL A 74 -11.78 2.34 -8.47
CA VAL A 74 -12.11 3.37 -9.46
C VAL A 74 -12.88 2.70 -10.59
N GLY A 75 -13.99 3.31 -10.98
CA GLY A 75 -14.89 2.76 -12.01
C GLY A 75 -14.21 2.57 -13.37
N GLY A 76 -13.35 3.51 -13.77
CA GLY A 76 -12.67 3.49 -15.06
C GLY A 76 -11.23 3.96 -15.02
N TRP A 77 -10.40 3.42 -15.91
CA TRP A 77 -9.06 3.93 -16.17
C TRP A 77 -9.13 5.22 -17.00
N ALA A 78 -8.61 6.32 -16.44
CA ALA A 78 -8.51 7.62 -17.12
C ALA A 78 -7.05 8.09 -17.29
N GLY A 79 -6.09 7.15 -17.28
CA GLY A 79 -4.66 7.46 -17.33
C GLY A 79 -4.07 7.82 -15.97
N ASN A 80 -2.74 8.04 -15.96
CA ASN A 80 -2.00 8.42 -14.76
C ASN A 80 -2.43 9.77 -14.17
N LYS A 81 -3.02 10.66 -14.97
CA LYS A 81 -3.52 11.96 -14.50
C LYS A 81 -4.53 11.80 -13.36
N LEU A 82 -5.44 10.83 -13.45
CA LEU A 82 -6.42 10.57 -12.40
C LEU A 82 -5.76 10.11 -11.09
N LEU A 83 -4.75 9.24 -11.19
CA LEU A 83 -3.98 8.79 -10.04
C LEU A 83 -3.26 9.94 -9.35
N ASP A 84 -2.62 10.81 -10.13
CA ASP A 84 -1.89 11.96 -9.62
C ASP A 84 -2.83 13.00 -9.00
N GLU A 85 -3.99 13.25 -9.59
CA GLU A 85 -5.02 14.15 -9.05
C GLU A 85 -5.53 13.64 -7.70
N ILE A 86 -5.96 12.38 -7.65
CA ILE A 86 -6.40 11.72 -6.41
C ILE A 86 -5.31 11.83 -5.33
N TYR A 87 -4.07 11.52 -5.68
CA TYR A 87 -2.99 11.52 -4.73
C TYR A 87 -2.59 12.92 -4.27
N GLN A 88 -2.24 13.82 -5.20
CA GLN A 88 -1.71 15.15 -4.87
C GLN A 88 -2.76 16.04 -4.20
N GLU A 89 -4.01 15.99 -4.66
CA GLU A 89 -5.04 16.91 -4.16
C GLU A 89 -5.73 16.38 -2.90
N LYS A 90 -5.98 15.07 -2.81
CA LYS A 90 -6.80 14.50 -1.73
C LYS A 90 -6.03 13.71 -0.69
N LEU A 91 -4.89 13.09 -1.02
CA LEU A 91 -4.26 12.10 -0.14
C LEU A 91 -2.88 12.44 0.39
N ARG A 92 -2.05 13.19 -0.34
CA ARG A 92 -0.63 13.39 0.00
C ARG A 92 -0.42 13.91 1.43
N GLU A 93 -1.05 15.03 1.76
CA GLU A 93 -0.93 15.65 3.09
C GLU A 93 -1.56 14.78 4.22
N PRO A 94 -2.78 14.24 4.06
CA PRO A 94 -3.34 13.29 5.02
C PRO A 94 -2.47 12.07 5.27
N LEU A 95 -1.89 11.49 4.21
CA LEU A 95 -0.99 10.34 4.32
C LEU A 95 0.31 10.70 5.04
N LEU A 96 0.88 11.88 4.78
CA LEU A 96 2.05 12.34 5.52
C LEU A 96 1.77 12.44 7.03
N ARG A 97 0.63 12.98 7.42
CA ARG A 97 0.23 13.06 8.84
C ARG A 97 -0.04 11.68 9.43
N LEU A 98 -0.79 10.84 8.72
CA LEU A 98 -1.08 9.46 9.12
C LEU A 98 0.19 8.68 9.43
N LEU A 99 1.16 8.68 8.51
CA LEU A 99 2.38 7.88 8.66
C LEU A 99 3.26 8.40 9.79
N ARG A 100 3.36 9.73 9.96
CA ARG A 100 4.06 10.35 11.11
C ARG A 100 3.42 9.94 12.44
N GLU A 101 2.10 10.03 12.52
CA GLU A 101 1.36 9.71 13.74
C GLU A 101 1.41 8.20 14.05
N ALA A 102 1.30 7.35 13.04
CA ALA A 102 1.46 5.91 13.18
C ALA A 102 2.87 5.53 13.68
N PHE A 103 3.94 6.11 13.11
CA PHE A 103 5.31 5.89 13.60
C PHE A 103 5.48 6.31 15.05
N LYS A 104 4.98 7.50 15.40
CA LYS A 104 5.08 8.06 16.74
C LYS A 104 4.35 7.19 17.78
N LYS A 105 3.16 6.68 17.45
CA LYS A 105 2.33 5.88 18.37
C LYS A 105 2.72 4.40 18.44
N ALA A 106 3.21 3.83 17.35
CA ALA A 106 3.48 2.39 17.27
C ALA A 106 4.76 2.01 18.01
N GLU A 107 5.69 2.93 18.26
CA GLU A 107 6.98 2.66 18.91
C GLU A 107 7.67 1.41 18.30
N LEU A 108 7.71 1.35 16.97
CA LEU A 108 8.26 0.21 16.25
C LEU A 108 9.72 -0.03 16.68
N PRO A 109 10.15 -1.30 16.83
CA PRO A 109 11.55 -1.64 16.99
C PRO A 109 12.36 -1.20 15.77
N SER A 110 13.62 -0.79 15.96
CA SER A 110 14.50 -0.31 14.88
C SER A 110 14.75 -1.33 13.77
N ASN A 111 14.58 -2.63 14.04
CA ASN A 111 14.69 -3.71 13.07
C ASN A 111 13.37 -4.03 12.34
N LYS A 112 12.30 -3.28 12.61
CA LYS A 112 10.99 -3.42 11.96
C LYS A 112 10.66 -2.18 11.15
N ARG A 113 9.88 -2.40 10.09
CA ARG A 113 9.42 -1.36 9.17
C ARG A 113 7.95 -1.06 9.35
N LEU A 114 7.57 0.18 9.06
CA LEU A 114 6.20 0.53 8.74
C LEU A 114 6.04 0.41 7.23
N GLU A 115 5.04 -0.33 6.78
CA GLU A 115 4.69 -0.41 5.38
C GLU A 115 3.36 0.28 5.12
N TYR A 116 3.35 1.19 4.15
CA TYR A 116 2.13 1.75 3.60
C TYR A 116 1.83 1.10 2.24
N GLN A 117 0.61 0.60 2.06
CA GLN A 117 0.14 0.05 0.79
C GLN A 117 -0.93 0.96 0.18
N HIS A 118 -0.63 1.51 -0.99
CA HIS A 118 -1.60 2.21 -1.83
C HIS A 118 -2.11 1.24 -2.89
N VAL A 119 -3.36 0.82 -2.77
CA VAL A 119 -3.97 -0.19 -3.64
C VAL A 119 -5.03 0.49 -4.49
N VAL A 120 -4.78 0.69 -5.79
CA VAL A 120 -5.75 1.29 -6.70
C VAL A 120 -6.20 0.26 -7.73
N THR A 121 -7.48 -0.07 -7.73
CA THR A 121 -8.08 -1.01 -8.67
C THR A 121 -8.93 -0.27 -9.69
N PHE A 122 -8.68 -0.53 -10.97
CA PHE A 122 -9.47 -0.05 -12.09
C PHE A 122 -10.38 -1.18 -12.58
N ASN A 123 -11.69 -1.03 -12.33
CA ASN A 123 -12.64 -2.13 -12.50
C ASN A 123 -12.91 -2.48 -13.97
N ASP A 124 -12.81 -1.51 -14.88
CA ASP A 124 -13.02 -1.65 -16.31
C ASP A 124 -11.92 -2.49 -17.00
N ILE A 125 -10.66 -2.28 -16.63
CA ILE A 125 -9.51 -3.02 -17.17
C ILE A 125 -9.08 -4.19 -16.26
N GLY A 126 -9.64 -4.27 -15.05
CA GLY A 126 -9.37 -5.31 -14.07
C GLY A 126 -7.90 -5.36 -13.63
N VAL A 127 -7.26 -4.19 -13.50
CA VAL A 127 -5.87 -4.03 -13.08
C VAL A 127 -5.84 -3.35 -11.71
N THR A 128 -4.98 -3.85 -10.84
CA THR A 128 -4.67 -3.23 -9.56
C THR A 128 -3.22 -2.77 -9.54
N ILE A 129 -3.01 -1.50 -9.28
CA ILE A 129 -1.70 -0.94 -8.97
C ILE A 129 -1.54 -1.01 -7.46
N LEU A 130 -0.54 -1.76 -7.00
CA LEU A 130 -0.13 -1.82 -5.60
C LEU A 130 1.20 -1.08 -5.46
N ILE A 131 1.23 0.01 -4.70
CA ILE A 131 2.46 0.68 -4.31
C ILE A 131 2.73 0.37 -2.84
N ARG A 132 3.85 -0.30 -2.58
CA ARG A 132 4.35 -0.62 -1.25
C ARG A 132 5.43 0.38 -0.89
N LEU A 133 5.14 1.25 0.06
CA LEU A 133 6.12 2.17 0.61
C LEU A 133 6.66 1.59 1.92
N LEU A 134 7.93 1.18 1.91
CA LEU A 134 8.61 0.57 3.05
C LEU A 134 9.43 1.64 3.78
N LEU A 135 9.05 1.93 5.02
CA LEU A 135 9.64 2.99 5.84
C LEU A 135 10.36 2.42 7.06
N ASN A 136 11.59 2.86 7.25
CA ASN A 136 12.40 2.70 8.46
C ASN A 136 12.33 4.00 9.30
N HIS A 137 12.88 3.97 10.51
CA HIS A 137 12.92 5.14 11.41
C HIS A 137 13.75 6.31 10.88
N GLU A 138 14.75 6.04 10.03
CA GLU A 138 15.66 7.04 9.47
C GLU A 138 15.12 7.68 8.19
N ASP A 139 14.06 7.12 7.60
CA ASP A 139 13.54 7.56 6.32
C ASP A 139 12.79 8.89 6.45
N GLU A 140 13.04 9.80 5.52
CA GLU A 140 12.21 10.99 5.37
C GLU A 140 10.88 10.62 4.70
N ILE A 141 9.81 10.55 5.50
CA ILE A 141 8.46 10.18 5.04
C ILE A 141 7.98 11.08 3.89
N SER A 142 8.32 12.38 3.91
CA SER A 142 7.97 13.34 2.85
C SER A 142 8.61 12.99 1.50
N GLU A 143 9.90 12.64 1.50
CA GLU A 143 10.62 12.26 0.28
C GLU A 143 10.10 10.94 -0.28
N SER A 144 9.88 9.98 0.62
CA SER A 144 9.29 8.68 0.33
C SER A 144 7.90 8.79 -0.32
N LEU A 145 7.02 9.62 0.25
CA LEU A 145 5.73 9.94 -0.35
C LEU A 145 5.88 10.69 -1.68
N GLY A 146 6.91 11.53 -1.83
CA GLY A 146 7.22 12.20 -3.09
C GLY A 146 7.41 11.25 -4.28
N GLN A 147 7.78 9.99 -4.04
CA GLN A 147 7.93 8.98 -5.09
C GLN A 147 6.59 8.50 -5.68
N MET A 148 5.47 8.65 -4.97
CA MET A 148 4.16 8.13 -5.39
C MET A 148 3.76 8.60 -6.80
N THR A 149 3.94 9.89 -7.12
CA THR A 149 3.66 10.44 -8.46
C THR A 149 4.58 9.87 -9.53
N HIS A 150 5.85 9.62 -9.21
CA HIS A 150 6.74 8.94 -10.15
C HIS A 150 6.26 7.51 -10.43
N VAL A 151 5.81 6.80 -9.40
CA VAL A 151 5.27 5.44 -9.54
C VAL A 151 3.97 5.42 -10.33
N HIS A 152 3.04 6.36 -10.11
CA HIS A 152 1.82 6.47 -10.92
C HIS A 152 2.13 6.69 -12.39
N LYS A 153 3.12 7.53 -12.69
CA LYS A 153 3.60 7.75 -14.06
C LYS A 153 4.15 6.45 -14.66
N LEU A 154 5.06 5.75 -13.96
CA LEU A 154 5.62 4.48 -14.42
C LEU A 154 4.51 3.45 -14.68
N ALA A 155 3.54 3.35 -13.78
CA ALA A 155 2.43 2.41 -13.91
C ALA A 155 1.52 2.75 -15.09
N GLY A 156 1.18 4.02 -15.28
CA GLY A 156 0.41 4.47 -16.43
C GLY A 156 1.12 4.18 -17.75
N GLU A 157 2.38 4.59 -17.87
CA GLU A 157 3.21 4.33 -19.07
C GLU A 157 3.33 2.82 -19.36
N TRP A 158 3.48 2.00 -18.33
CA TRP A 158 3.56 0.56 -18.50
C TRP A 158 2.23 -0.03 -19.00
N ILE A 159 1.11 0.34 -18.40
CA ILE A 159 -0.24 -0.15 -18.78
C ILE A 159 -0.58 0.31 -20.21
N GLU A 160 -0.28 1.55 -20.57
CA GLU A 160 -0.54 2.07 -21.92
C GLU A 160 0.30 1.34 -22.98
N LYS A 161 1.56 1.04 -22.68
CA LYS A 161 2.47 0.39 -23.62
C LYS A 161 2.23 -1.12 -23.74
N ASN A 162 1.95 -1.79 -22.63
CA ASN A 162 1.98 -3.27 -22.56
C ASN A 162 0.61 -3.90 -22.23
N GLY A 163 -0.40 -3.08 -21.93
CA GLY A 163 -1.71 -3.54 -21.48
C GLY A 163 -1.68 -4.05 -20.04
N LYS A 164 -2.55 -5.01 -19.72
CA LYS A 164 -2.71 -5.50 -18.34
C LYS A 164 -1.57 -6.40 -17.86
N GLY A 165 -1.04 -7.34 -18.64
CA GLY A 165 -0.03 -8.30 -18.13
C GLY A 165 -0.54 -9.27 -17.05
N ALA A 166 -0.80 -8.78 -15.83
CA ALA A 166 -1.30 -9.54 -14.68
C ALA A 166 -2.33 -8.73 -13.86
N PRO A 167 -3.11 -9.36 -12.95
CA PRO A 167 -4.07 -8.67 -12.10
C PRO A 167 -3.47 -7.58 -11.22
N ILE A 168 -2.27 -7.79 -10.67
CA ILE A 168 -1.61 -6.85 -9.77
C ILE A 168 -0.25 -6.44 -10.33
N HIS A 169 -0.04 -5.13 -10.40
CA HIS A 169 1.23 -4.50 -10.68
C HIS A 169 1.78 -3.94 -9.37
N CYS A 170 2.81 -4.58 -8.84
CA CYS A 170 3.41 -4.16 -7.60
C CYS A 170 4.67 -3.32 -7.84
N TYR A 171 4.66 -2.13 -7.26
CA TYR A 171 5.78 -1.23 -7.16
C TYR A 171 6.20 -1.12 -5.70
N VAL A 172 7.49 -1.17 -5.44
CA VAL A 172 8.09 -1.13 -4.11
C VAL A 172 8.98 0.09 -4.05
N VAL A 173 8.61 1.02 -3.18
CA VAL A 173 9.42 2.16 -2.80
C VAL A 173 10.12 1.83 -1.48
N ALA A 174 11.44 1.73 -1.51
CA ALA A 174 12.27 1.47 -0.34
C ALA A 174 13.59 2.23 -0.48
N ASP A 175 14.09 2.79 0.63
CA ASP A 175 15.36 3.52 0.68
C ASP A 175 15.43 4.62 -0.42
N GLY A 176 14.31 5.32 -0.64
CA GLY A 176 14.16 6.38 -1.66
C GLY A 176 14.15 5.91 -3.12
N LYS A 177 14.11 4.60 -3.40
CA LYS A 177 14.16 4.03 -4.75
C LYS A 177 12.91 3.23 -5.07
N CYS A 178 12.51 3.24 -6.33
CA CYS A 178 11.43 2.40 -6.86
C CYS A 178 11.94 1.48 -7.97
N ASN A 179 11.35 0.29 -8.10
CA ASN A 179 11.49 -0.52 -9.30
C ASN A 179 10.89 0.19 -10.52
N VAL A 180 11.58 0.09 -11.67
CA VAL A 180 11.14 0.70 -12.93
C VAL A 180 10.00 -0.10 -13.57
N GLU A 181 10.08 -1.42 -13.49
CA GLU A 181 9.06 -2.34 -14.03
C GLU A 181 8.28 -2.99 -12.90
N PRO A 182 6.94 -3.14 -13.03
CA PRO A 182 6.13 -3.77 -12.00
C PRO A 182 6.51 -5.23 -11.79
N GLN A 183 6.46 -5.65 -10.53
CA GLN A 183 6.41 -7.08 -10.20
C GLN A 183 4.97 -7.56 -10.35
N PHE A 184 4.76 -8.67 -11.04
CA PHE A 184 3.43 -9.19 -11.33
C PHE A 184 2.98 -10.22 -10.31
N TYR A 185 1.72 -10.08 -9.89
CA TYR A 185 1.08 -10.98 -8.96
C TYR A 185 -0.36 -11.26 -9.38
N ASN A 186 -0.87 -12.41 -8.96
CA ASN A 186 -2.26 -12.81 -9.16
C ASN A 186 -3.16 -12.40 -8.00
N SER A 187 -2.61 -12.20 -6.78
CA SER A 187 -3.36 -11.75 -5.61
C SER A 187 -2.50 -11.02 -4.56
N LEU A 188 -3.14 -10.23 -3.70
CA LEU A 188 -2.47 -9.59 -2.55
C LEU A 188 -1.93 -10.64 -1.56
N GLU A 189 -2.57 -11.80 -1.44
CA GLU A 189 -2.04 -12.92 -0.65
C GLU A 189 -0.73 -13.47 -1.23
N GLU A 190 -0.59 -13.50 -2.55
CA GLU A 190 0.66 -13.90 -3.21
C GLU A 190 1.79 -12.93 -2.88
N VAL A 191 1.51 -11.62 -2.90
CA VAL A 191 2.47 -10.58 -2.48
C VAL A 191 2.92 -10.81 -1.04
N LYS A 192 1.97 -11.02 -0.12
CA LYS A 192 2.26 -11.26 1.30
C LYS A 192 3.10 -12.53 1.50
N ARG A 193 2.78 -13.61 0.78
CA ARG A 193 3.53 -14.87 0.83
C ARG A 193 4.95 -14.69 0.33
N GLU A 194 5.14 -14.03 -0.81
CA GLU A 194 6.48 -13.78 -1.36
C GLU A 194 7.36 -12.95 -0.42
N GLU A 195 6.81 -11.92 0.22
CA GLU A 195 7.55 -11.13 1.20
C GLU A 195 8.04 -12.01 2.34
N ARG A 196 7.14 -12.80 2.96
CA ARG A 196 7.50 -13.69 4.06
C ARG A 196 8.60 -14.67 3.64
N ASP A 197 8.47 -15.27 2.46
CA ASP A 197 9.45 -16.22 1.95
C ASP A 197 10.81 -15.55 1.69
N ARG A 198 10.85 -14.28 1.24
CA ARG A 198 12.09 -13.50 1.09
C ARG A 198 12.77 -13.23 2.43
N VAL A 199 12.01 -12.87 3.46
CA VAL A 199 12.57 -12.63 4.80
C VAL A 199 13.12 -13.92 5.40
N ILE A 200 12.39 -15.03 5.29
CA ILE A 200 12.86 -16.34 5.77
C ILE A 200 14.16 -16.73 5.08
N ARG A 201 14.26 -16.57 3.75
CA ARG A 201 15.50 -16.85 3.02
C ARG A 201 16.67 -16.00 3.49
N LYS A 202 16.45 -14.71 3.77
CA LYS A 202 17.48 -13.83 4.32
C LYS A 202 17.96 -14.31 5.68
N LEU A 203 17.04 -14.64 6.59
CA LEU A 203 17.36 -15.15 7.91
C LEU A 203 18.12 -16.49 7.87
N MET A 204 17.79 -17.36 6.92
CA MET A 204 18.44 -18.66 6.76
C MET A 204 19.81 -18.56 6.05
N GLY A 205 20.01 -17.57 5.19
CA GLY A 205 21.25 -17.34 4.45
C GLY A 205 22.38 -16.72 5.29
N ASP A 206 22.07 -16.10 6.42
CA ASP A 206 23.05 -15.50 7.34
C ASP A 206 23.71 -16.54 8.30
N HIS A 207 23.53 -17.84 8.07
CA HIS A 207 24.10 -18.94 8.88
C HIS A 207 25.24 -19.72 8.21
N GLU A 208 25.75 -19.27 7.06
CA GLU A 208 26.97 -19.84 6.45
C GLU A 208 28.15 -18.85 6.55
N THR A 209 28.78 -18.80 7.72
CA THR A 209 30.19 -18.37 7.90
C THR A 209 30.86 -19.19 8.98
#